data_AF-A0AAU3DNV8-F1
#
_entry.id   AF-A0AAU3DNV8-F1
#
_cell.length_a   1.000
_cell.length_b   1.000
_cell.length_c   1.000
_cell.angle_alpha   90.00
_cell.angle_beta   90.00
_cell.angle_gamma   90.00
#
_symmetry.space_group_name_H-M   'P 1'
#
loop_
_entity.id
_entity.type
_entity.pdbx_description
1 polymer ?
#
loop_
_entity_poly.entity_id
_entity_poly.type
_entity_poly.pdbx_seq_one_letter_code
_entity_poly.pdbx_strand_id
1 'polypeptide(L)'
;MAKTDSTGSTWRYRWAYRQNERRQRTYRGAEQAWRRRDEELRRLRAVAADFGRRATAGAGLPVELAPGERIHWALPAAQLVELRHTAVLPAPDLSVDPARSSLHHRRPDGVKVTDAGIAVLTDRRLVLLGGRGRRDWAYGKMTGLAHDPAAPVTLIQVLDRRRTSGLLLPAEAAAEFRFTLTLAFADAIEQRGAVLAQLDELIAEHDQSRPFRPAIATPGQARITARVPGGRRTVAVAAAAALLLPAVLLESDPPVRPGSDVAVAATAAPTPTPTPTAAPAPAPAARPTSRAAAVGRAAPKQPRRGTASPNPERDGRCGAPANPFGYDYCGGSRIRKPDIRVCDYFDCGQDFWAGRGYLVQCRDGAFSLTGGRADACATHDGLRRTVWT
;
A
#
# COMPACT_ATOMS: atom_id res chain seq x y z
N MET A 1 -5.49 -17.03 57.28
CA MET A 1 -4.91 -17.63 56.06
C MET A 1 -5.44 -16.89 54.84
N ALA A 2 -4.60 -16.06 54.21
CA ALA A 2 -4.98 -15.30 53.02
C ALA A 2 -5.03 -16.24 51.80
N LYS A 3 -6.18 -16.33 51.13
CA LYS A 3 -6.32 -16.97 49.82
C LYS A 3 -5.49 -16.17 48.83
N THR A 4 -4.40 -16.75 48.36
CA THR A 4 -3.60 -16.17 47.27
C THR A 4 -4.42 -16.16 45.99
N ASP A 5 -4.52 -14.98 45.37
CA ASP A 5 -5.16 -14.68 44.09
C ASP A 5 -4.48 -15.40 42.90
N SER A 6 -4.57 -16.73 42.85
CA SER A 6 -4.03 -17.56 41.77
C SER A 6 -4.73 -17.31 40.40
N THR A 7 -5.86 -16.61 40.40
CA THR A 7 -6.60 -16.27 39.16
C THR A 7 -6.06 -15.04 38.44
N GLY A 8 -5.24 -14.21 39.10
CA GLY A 8 -4.67 -12.99 38.51
C GLY A 8 -3.56 -13.27 37.49
N SER A 9 -2.86 -14.40 37.62
CA SER A 9 -1.74 -14.80 36.76
C SER A 9 -2.24 -15.46 35.46
N THR A 10 -3.15 -16.42 35.53
CA THR A 10 -3.56 -17.27 34.39
C THR A 10 -4.15 -16.49 33.22
N TRP A 11 -4.97 -15.46 33.47
CA TRP A 11 -5.55 -14.67 32.38
C TRP A 11 -4.51 -13.79 31.66
N ARG A 12 -3.49 -13.29 32.36
CA ARG A 12 -2.40 -12.49 31.79
C ARG A 12 -1.51 -13.33 30.88
N TYR A 13 -1.18 -14.55 31.29
CA TYR A 13 -0.48 -15.51 30.43
C TYR A 13 -1.31 -15.86 29.19
N ARG A 14 -2.60 -16.14 29.35
CA ARG A 14 -3.52 -16.40 28.22
C ARG A 14 -3.63 -15.20 27.28
N TRP A 15 -3.64 -13.98 27.81
CA TRP A 15 -3.61 -12.76 27.01
C TRP A 15 -2.31 -12.65 26.21
N ALA A 16 -1.16 -12.80 26.88
CA ALA A 16 0.16 -12.69 26.22
C ALA A 16 0.30 -13.74 25.12
N TYR A 17 -0.12 -14.98 25.39
CA TYR A 17 -0.16 -16.06 24.40
C TYR A 17 -1.00 -15.67 23.17
N ARG A 18 -2.25 -15.23 23.36
CA ARG A 18 -3.13 -14.82 22.24
C ARG A 18 -2.58 -13.63 21.45
N GLN A 19 -1.98 -12.66 22.14
CA GLN A 19 -1.34 -11.52 21.47
C GLN A 19 -0.13 -11.95 20.66
N ASN A 20 0.71 -12.83 21.20
CA ASN A 20 1.85 -13.40 20.48
C ASN A 20 1.40 -14.22 19.27
N GLU A 21 0.37 -15.05 19.40
CA GLU A 21 -0.21 -15.77 18.27
C GLU A 21 -0.71 -14.81 17.18
N ARG A 22 -1.46 -13.75 17.55
CA ARG A 22 -1.92 -12.74 16.59
C ARG A 22 -0.76 -12.06 15.88
N ARG A 23 0.22 -11.56 16.63
CA ARG A 23 1.43 -10.91 16.08
C ARG A 23 2.19 -11.84 15.14
N GLN A 24 2.38 -13.10 15.54
CA GLN A 24 3.05 -14.10 14.72
C GLN A 24 2.26 -14.41 13.43
N ARG A 25 0.93 -14.55 13.49
CA ARG A 25 0.11 -14.77 12.29
C ARG A 25 0.22 -13.59 11.31
N THR A 26 0.11 -12.36 11.81
CA THR A 26 0.29 -11.16 10.99
C THR A 26 1.69 -11.09 10.38
N TYR A 27 2.74 -11.33 11.18
CA TYR A 27 4.12 -11.37 10.69
C TYR A 27 4.33 -12.42 9.61
N ARG A 28 3.85 -13.66 9.81
CA ARG A 28 3.99 -14.74 8.81
C ARG A 28 3.28 -14.37 7.50
N GLY A 29 2.09 -13.78 7.57
CA GLY A 29 1.38 -13.31 6.39
C GLY A 29 2.15 -12.23 5.63
N ALA A 30 2.68 -11.24 6.35
CA ALA A 30 3.51 -10.17 5.79
C ALA A 30 4.82 -10.72 5.19
N GLU A 31 5.51 -11.62 5.90
CA GLU A 31 6.75 -12.27 5.44
C GLU A 31 6.51 -13.08 4.16
N GLN A 32 5.42 -13.86 4.10
CA GLN A 32 5.07 -14.62 2.90
C GLN A 32 4.75 -13.72 1.71
N ALA A 33 4.01 -12.63 1.92
CA ALA A 33 3.74 -11.65 0.86
C ALA A 33 5.03 -10.98 0.37
N TRP A 34 5.90 -10.59 1.30
CA TRP A 34 7.22 -10.03 0.99
C TRP A 34 8.09 -11.01 0.19
N ARG A 35 8.15 -12.29 0.58
CA ARG A 35 8.92 -13.33 -0.14
C ARG A 35 8.40 -13.60 -1.56
N ARG A 36 7.09 -13.73 -1.74
CA ARG A 36 6.51 -13.91 -3.09
C ARG A 36 6.87 -12.75 -4.01
N ARG A 37 6.85 -11.54 -3.46
CA ARG A 37 7.19 -10.32 -4.20
C ARG A 37 8.67 -10.25 -4.56
N ASP A 38 9.52 -10.62 -3.61
CA ASP A 38 10.97 -10.72 -3.74
C ASP A 38 11.37 -11.75 -4.82
N GLU A 39 10.76 -12.94 -4.80
CA GLU A 39 10.95 -13.98 -5.81
C GLU A 39 10.55 -13.50 -7.21
N GLU A 40 9.42 -12.81 -7.36
CA GLU A 40 8.98 -12.26 -8.65
C GLU A 40 9.95 -11.19 -9.17
N LEU A 41 10.39 -10.25 -8.34
CA LEU A 41 11.36 -9.22 -8.74
C LEU A 41 12.69 -9.84 -9.20
N ARG A 42 13.22 -10.81 -8.45
CA ARG A 42 14.46 -11.50 -8.84
C ARG A 42 14.27 -12.34 -10.10
N ARG A 43 13.10 -12.96 -10.29
CA ARG A 43 12.75 -13.66 -11.53
C ARG A 43 12.73 -12.72 -12.73
N LEU A 44 12.09 -11.55 -12.62
CA LEU A 44 12.08 -10.55 -13.68
C LEU A 44 13.50 -10.06 -14.01
N ARG A 45 14.31 -9.77 -12.98
CA ARG A 45 15.73 -9.37 -13.16
C ARG A 45 16.55 -10.44 -13.86
N ALA A 46 16.36 -11.72 -13.52
CA ALA A 46 17.02 -12.83 -14.19
C ALA A 46 16.60 -12.95 -15.67
N VAL A 47 15.29 -12.86 -15.96
CA VAL A 47 14.78 -12.88 -17.34
C VAL A 47 15.32 -11.72 -18.15
N ALA A 48 15.36 -10.51 -17.59
CA ALA A 48 15.93 -9.33 -18.25
C ALA A 48 17.42 -9.50 -18.54
N ALA A 49 18.19 -10.08 -17.62
CA ALA A 49 19.62 -10.33 -17.81
C ALA A 49 19.88 -11.40 -18.89
N ASP A 50 19.04 -12.42 -18.96
CA ASP A 50 19.14 -13.51 -19.95
C ASP A 50 18.44 -13.18 -21.28
N PHE A 51 17.81 -12.01 -21.39
CA PHE A 51 17.06 -11.62 -22.57
C PHE A 51 17.94 -11.65 -23.82
N GLY A 52 17.40 -12.22 -24.90
CA GLY A 52 18.15 -12.39 -26.16
C GLY A 52 19.25 -13.45 -26.13
N ARG A 53 19.56 -14.11 -25.00
CA ARG A 53 20.49 -15.27 -25.00
C ARG A 53 19.80 -16.58 -25.36
N ARG A 54 18.49 -16.69 -25.10
CA ARG A 54 17.64 -17.79 -25.54
C ARG A 54 16.74 -17.28 -26.66
N ALA A 55 16.96 -17.77 -27.88
CA ALA A 55 16.02 -17.56 -28.98
C ALA A 55 15.06 -18.76 -29.02
N THR A 56 13.76 -18.49 -29.03
CA THR A 56 12.77 -19.53 -29.33
C THR A 56 12.85 -19.79 -30.82
N ALA A 57 13.03 -21.05 -31.24
CA ALA A 57 12.98 -21.39 -32.65
C ALA A 57 11.59 -21.00 -33.17
N GLY A 58 11.52 -20.07 -34.12
CA GLY A 58 10.26 -19.60 -34.74
C GLY A 58 9.58 -20.62 -35.64
N ALA A 59 9.87 -21.91 -35.45
CA ALA A 59 9.35 -22.99 -36.27
C ALA A 59 7.82 -23.06 -36.15
N GLY A 60 7.13 -22.93 -37.28
CA GLY A 60 5.68 -23.07 -37.39
C GLY A 60 4.86 -21.79 -37.28
N LEU A 61 5.49 -20.61 -37.08
CA LEU A 61 4.77 -19.34 -37.11
C LEU A 61 4.68 -18.79 -38.55
N PRO A 62 3.52 -18.27 -39.00
CA PRO A 62 3.33 -17.72 -40.34
C PRO A 62 3.93 -16.30 -40.48
N VAL A 63 5.15 -16.10 -39.97
CA VAL A 63 5.85 -14.82 -39.99
C VAL A 63 7.14 -14.93 -40.81
N GLU A 64 7.32 -14.00 -41.74
CA GLU A 64 8.57 -13.88 -42.50
C GLU A 64 9.60 -13.13 -41.66
N LEU A 65 10.62 -13.86 -41.21
CA LEU A 65 11.72 -13.34 -40.40
C LEU A 65 12.87 -12.88 -41.29
N ALA A 66 13.39 -11.68 -41.05
CA ALA A 66 14.64 -11.24 -41.67
C ALA A 66 15.83 -12.08 -41.16
N PRO A 67 16.95 -12.17 -41.88
CA PRO A 67 18.13 -12.89 -41.41
C PRO A 67 18.56 -12.45 -40.01
N GLY A 68 18.71 -13.43 -39.11
CA GLY A 68 19.06 -13.21 -37.71
C GLY A 68 17.98 -12.56 -36.83
N GLU A 69 16.75 -12.35 -37.34
CA GLU A 69 15.62 -11.91 -36.51
C GLU A 69 15.16 -13.06 -35.60
N ARG A 70 14.95 -12.75 -34.32
CA ARG A 70 14.64 -13.77 -33.30
C ARG A 70 13.30 -13.48 -32.65
N ILE A 71 12.55 -14.55 -32.39
CA ILE A 71 11.25 -14.46 -31.72
C ILE A 71 11.44 -14.58 -30.22
N HIS A 72 10.87 -13.64 -29.48
CA HIS A 72 10.86 -13.64 -28.02
C HIS A 72 9.54 -14.15 -27.46
N TRP A 73 8.43 -13.89 -28.14
CA TRP A 73 7.11 -14.23 -27.65
C TRP A 73 6.10 -14.29 -28.80
N ALA A 74 5.12 -15.18 -28.70
CA ALA A 74 4.02 -15.27 -29.66
C ALA A 74 2.74 -15.67 -28.94
N LEU A 75 1.62 -15.06 -29.32
CA LEU A 75 0.32 -15.35 -28.73
C LEU A 75 -0.79 -15.30 -29.78
N PRO A 76 -1.62 -16.36 -29.89
CA PRO A 76 -2.84 -16.32 -30.68
C PRO A 76 -3.92 -15.45 -30.00
N ALA A 77 -4.98 -15.14 -30.75
CA ALA A 77 -6.15 -14.41 -30.24
C ALA A 77 -5.85 -12.98 -29.71
N ALA A 78 -4.77 -12.35 -30.17
CA ALA A 78 -4.54 -10.92 -29.95
C ALA A 78 -5.47 -10.09 -30.84
N GLN A 79 -6.06 -9.03 -30.30
CA GLN A 79 -6.97 -8.15 -31.03
C GLN A 79 -6.27 -6.85 -31.40
N LEU A 80 -6.29 -6.48 -32.68
CA LEU A 80 -5.86 -5.15 -33.13
C LEU A 80 -6.86 -4.12 -32.63
N VAL A 81 -6.33 -3.08 -31.99
CA VAL A 81 -7.14 -1.94 -31.58
C VAL A 81 -6.64 -0.65 -32.19
N GLU A 82 -7.58 0.25 -32.47
CA GLU A 82 -7.31 1.63 -32.89
C GLU A 82 -8.01 2.60 -31.92
N LEU A 83 -7.33 3.69 -31.61
CA LEU A 83 -7.91 4.80 -30.88
C LEU A 83 -8.73 5.67 -31.84
N ARG A 84 -9.95 6.04 -31.42
CA ARG A 84 -10.83 6.93 -32.20
C ARG A 84 -10.26 8.34 -32.33
N HIS A 85 -9.63 8.84 -31.26
CA HIS A 85 -8.99 10.15 -31.22
C HIS A 85 -7.48 9.96 -31.12
N THR A 86 -6.72 10.72 -31.91
CA THR A 86 -5.26 10.74 -31.82
C THR A 86 -4.85 11.33 -30.47
N ALA A 87 -4.43 10.45 -29.56
CA ALA A 87 -3.74 10.82 -28.35
C ALA A 87 -2.23 10.76 -28.62
N VAL A 88 -1.50 11.80 -28.23
CA VAL A 88 -0.05 11.75 -28.15
C VAL A 88 0.29 10.82 -27.01
N LEU A 89 0.90 9.68 -27.32
CA LEU A 89 1.37 8.76 -26.29
C LEU A 89 2.65 9.31 -25.66
N PRO A 90 2.91 8.99 -24.37
CA PRO A 90 4.21 9.25 -23.79
C PRO A 90 5.29 8.51 -24.60
N ALA A 91 6.51 9.07 -24.60
CA ALA A 91 7.67 8.35 -25.11
C ALA A 91 7.73 6.96 -24.44
N PRO A 92 8.16 5.91 -25.16
CA PRO A 92 8.19 4.58 -24.60
C PRO A 92 9.02 4.56 -23.32
N ASP A 93 8.33 4.41 -22.19
CA ASP A 93 8.98 4.30 -20.90
C ASP A 93 9.58 2.89 -20.78
N LEU A 94 10.83 2.83 -20.32
CA LEU A 94 11.51 1.58 -20.04
C LEU A 94 11.14 1.05 -18.65
N SER A 95 10.17 1.70 -18.00
CA SER A 95 9.66 1.32 -16.69
C SER A 95 8.99 -0.06 -16.72
N VAL A 96 9.45 -0.97 -15.88
CA VAL A 96 8.73 -2.20 -15.57
C VAL A 96 7.74 -1.90 -14.45
N ASP A 97 6.44 -1.95 -14.71
CA ASP A 97 5.43 -1.97 -13.63
C ASP A 97 5.38 -3.37 -13.04
N PRO A 98 5.90 -3.56 -11.82
CA PRO A 98 6.04 -4.88 -11.27
C PRO A 98 4.79 -5.26 -10.44
N ALA A 99 3.83 -4.35 -10.27
CA ALA A 99 2.56 -4.63 -9.61
C ALA A 99 1.60 -5.28 -10.62
N ARG A 100 1.27 -6.56 -10.40
CA ARG A 100 0.18 -7.20 -11.12
C ARG A 100 -1.15 -6.65 -10.60
N SER A 101 -1.53 -5.47 -11.09
CA SER A 101 -2.89 -4.97 -10.92
C SER A 101 -3.85 -5.96 -11.59
N SER A 102 -4.95 -6.29 -10.93
CA SER A 102 -5.97 -7.15 -11.51
C SER A 102 -6.55 -6.46 -12.74
N LEU A 103 -6.20 -6.94 -13.94
CA LEU A 103 -6.67 -6.35 -15.18
C LEU A 103 -8.15 -6.69 -15.36
N HIS A 104 -8.94 -5.66 -15.65
CA HIS A 104 -10.33 -5.81 -16.00
C HIS A 104 -10.44 -6.17 -17.48
N HIS A 105 -11.33 -7.10 -17.81
CA HIS A 105 -11.62 -7.47 -19.21
C HIS A 105 -12.35 -6.35 -19.98
N ARG A 106 -12.78 -5.29 -19.28
CA ARG A 106 -13.50 -4.19 -19.91
C ARG A 106 -12.54 -3.37 -20.77
N ARG A 107 -12.90 -3.25 -22.05
CA ARG A 107 -12.20 -2.39 -23.01
C ARG A 107 -12.34 -0.91 -22.59
N PRO A 108 -11.26 -0.12 -22.60
CA PRO A 108 -11.33 1.31 -22.38
C PRO A 108 -12.20 2.04 -23.41
N ASP A 109 -12.80 3.16 -23.00
CA ASP A 109 -13.59 3.99 -23.90
C ASP A 109 -12.71 4.60 -25.01
N GLY A 110 -13.28 4.75 -26.21
CA GLY A 110 -12.54 5.27 -27.36
C GLY A 110 -11.60 4.28 -28.06
N VAL A 111 -11.44 3.07 -27.54
CA VAL A 111 -10.69 1.97 -28.17
C VAL A 111 -11.65 1.13 -29.02
N LYS A 112 -11.31 0.93 -30.31
CA LYS A 112 -12.09 0.11 -31.25
C LYS A 112 -11.27 -1.08 -31.71
N VAL A 113 -11.85 -2.28 -31.61
CA VAL A 113 -11.26 -3.50 -32.18
C VAL A 113 -11.48 -3.49 -33.69
N THR A 114 -10.42 -3.70 -34.47
CA THR A 114 -10.44 -3.63 -35.93
C THR A 114 -10.00 -4.91 -36.62
N ASP A 115 -9.29 -5.80 -35.93
CA ASP A 115 -8.84 -7.10 -36.43
C ASP A 115 -8.49 -8.02 -35.26
N ALA A 116 -8.25 -9.30 -35.52
CA ALA A 116 -7.75 -10.25 -34.54
C ALA A 116 -6.83 -11.29 -35.21
N GLY A 117 -5.86 -11.80 -34.48
CA GLY A 117 -4.86 -12.71 -35.03
C GLY A 117 -3.77 -13.12 -34.07
N ILE A 118 -2.60 -13.46 -34.63
CA ILE A 118 -1.43 -13.89 -33.86
C ILE A 118 -0.51 -12.68 -33.70
N ALA A 119 -0.20 -12.32 -32.45
CA ALA A 119 0.83 -11.33 -32.13
C ALA A 119 2.18 -12.02 -31.93
N VAL A 120 3.23 -11.46 -32.52
CA VAL A 120 4.60 -11.98 -32.45
C VAL A 120 5.54 -10.83 -32.11
N LEU A 121 6.30 -10.98 -31.01
CA LEU A 121 7.36 -10.07 -30.61
C LEU A 121 8.71 -10.63 -31.05
N THR A 122 9.45 -9.83 -31.80
CA THR A 122 10.83 -10.13 -32.21
C THR A 122 11.82 -9.16 -31.60
N ASP A 123 13.11 -9.35 -31.84
CA ASP A 123 14.17 -8.41 -31.47
C ASP A 123 14.16 -7.10 -32.30
N ARG A 124 13.31 -7.00 -33.34
CA ARG A 124 13.26 -5.83 -34.22
C ARG A 124 11.89 -5.14 -34.27
N ARG A 125 10.82 -5.87 -33.95
CA ARG A 125 9.45 -5.40 -34.15
C ARG A 125 8.41 -6.22 -33.40
N LEU A 126 7.24 -5.60 -33.23
CA LEU A 126 6.00 -6.31 -32.97
C LEU A 126 5.26 -6.54 -34.29
N VAL A 127 4.74 -7.74 -34.52
CA VAL A 127 3.93 -8.08 -35.68
C VAL A 127 2.59 -8.64 -35.22
N LEU A 128 1.49 -8.20 -35.83
CA LEU A 128 0.19 -8.86 -35.75
C LEU A 128 -0.17 -9.42 -37.13
N LEU A 129 -0.45 -10.71 -37.16
CA LEU A 129 -0.94 -11.44 -38.34
C LEU A 129 -2.43 -11.68 -38.16
N GLY A 130 -3.25 -10.76 -38.68
CA GLY A 130 -4.70 -10.80 -38.55
C GLY A 130 -5.42 -11.20 -39.84
N GLY A 131 -6.74 -11.36 -39.75
CA GLY A 131 -7.58 -11.73 -40.89
C GLY A 131 -7.66 -10.66 -41.98
N ARG A 132 -7.42 -9.39 -41.62
CA ARG A 132 -7.37 -8.26 -42.58
C ARG A 132 -5.96 -7.96 -43.08
N GLY A 133 -5.00 -8.82 -42.76
CA GLY A 133 -3.62 -8.75 -43.18
C GLY A 133 -2.63 -8.51 -42.05
N ARG A 134 -1.43 -8.12 -42.43
CA ARG A 134 -0.31 -7.91 -41.52
C ARG A 134 -0.26 -6.49 -40.97
N ARG A 135 0.07 -6.34 -39.70
CA ARG A 135 0.47 -5.07 -39.06
C ARG A 135 1.83 -5.24 -38.42
N ASP A 136 2.71 -4.28 -38.65
CA ASP A 136 4.11 -4.33 -38.21
C ASP A 136 4.42 -3.03 -37.45
N TRP A 137 5.02 -3.11 -36.27
CA TRP A 137 5.52 -1.95 -35.53
C TRP A 137 7.02 -2.16 -35.30
N ALA A 138 7.84 -1.57 -36.16
CA ALA A 138 9.29 -1.56 -36.01
C ALA A 138 9.71 -0.68 -34.83
N TYR A 139 10.60 -1.19 -33.96
CA TYR A 139 11.01 -0.47 -32.75
C TYR A 139 11.66 0.88 -33.06
N GLY A 140 12.51 0.95 -34.09
CA GLY A 140 13.15 2.21 -34.53
C GLY A 140 12.18 3.27 -35.10
N LYS A 141 10.90 2.95 -35.28
CA LYS A 141 9.86 3.89 -35.70
C LYS A 141 8.87 4.23 -34.59
N MET A 142 8.95 3.57 -33.43
CA MET A 142 8.04 3.82 -32.30
C MET A 142 8.37 5.15 -31.63
N THR A 143 7.36 6.02 -31.54
CA THR A 143 7.46 7.32 -30.87
C THR A 143 6.70 7.37 -29.57
N GLY A 144 5.80 6.42 -29.33
CA GLY A 144 5.09 6.33 -28.08
C GLY A 144 4.57 4.93 -27.80
N LEU A 145 4.59 4.57 -26.53
CA LEU A 145 4.13 3.28 -26.02
C LEU A 145 3.43 3.53 -24.69
N ALA A 146 2.21 3.02 -24.54
CA ALA A 146 1.45 3.14 -23.31
C ALA A 146 0.74 1.83 -22.99
N HIS A 147 0.93 1.36 -21.76
CA HIS A 147 0.21 0.23 -21.19
C HIS A 147 -0.92 0.75 -20.31
N ASP A 148 -2.15 0.28 -20.53
CA ASP A 148 -3.27 0.67 -19.67
C ASP A 148 -3.16 -0.05 -18.30
N PRO A 149 -3.18 0.67 -17.17
CA PRO A 149 -2.98 0.05 -15.85
C PRO A 149 -4.18 -0.84 -15.42
N ALA A 150 -5.36 -0.63 -15.99
CA ALA A 150 -6.61 -1.27 -15.59
C ALA A 150 -7.17 -2.25 -16.63
N ALA A 151 -6.73 -2.18 -17.89
CA ALA A 151 -7.18 -3.06 -18.98
C ALA A 151 -5.99 -3.71 -19.70
N PRO A 152 -6.13 -4.89 -20.32
CA PRO A 152 -5.05 -5.58 -21.05
C PRO A 152 -4.80 -4.98 -22.44
N VAL A 153 -4.76 -3.64 -22.51
CA VAL A 153 -4.51 -2.86 -23.73
C VAL A 153 -3.09 -2.31 -23.69
N THR A 154 -2.41 -2.37 -24.83
CA THR A 154 -1.14 -1.69 -25.10
C THR A 154 -1.30 -0.88 -26.37
N LEU A 155 -1.04 0.43 -26.30
CA LEU A 155 -1.15 1.37 -27.41
C LEU A 155 0.25 1.76 -27.88
N ILE A 156 0.41 1.87 -29.19
CA ILE A 156 1.67 2.11 -29.88
C ILE A 156 1.46 3.20 -30.93
N GLN A 157 2.36 4.17 -30.91
CA GLN A 157 2.44 5.25 -31.88
C GLN A 157 3.75 5.11 -32.67
N VAL A 158 3.69 5.25 -33.99
CA VAL A 158 4.85 5.17 -34.89
C VAL A 158 4.88 6.38 -35.81
N LEU A 159 6.08 6.79 -36.24
CA LEU A 159 6.31 7.99 -37.05
C LEU A 159 5.55 7.99 -38.38
N ASP A 160 5.43 6.83 -39.03
CA ASP A 160 4.88 6.70 -40.38
C ASP A 160 3.35 6.49 -40.39
N ARG A 161 2.68 6.61 -39.24
CA ARG A 161 1.22 6.42 -39.14
C ARG A 161 0.54 7.55 -38.40
N ARG A 162 -0.57 8.03 -38.99
CA ARG A 162 -1.42 9.05 -38.36
C ARG A 162 -2.22 8.52 -37.18
N ARG A 163 -2.57 7.23 -37.15
CA ARG A 163 -3.43 6.64 -36.11
C ARG A 163 -2.62 5.84 -35.09
N THR A 164 -2.88 6.10 -33.82
CA THR A 164 -2.42 5.26 -32.72
C THR A 164 -3.16 3.93 -32.75
N SER A 165 -2.40 2.84 -32.75
CA SER A 165 -2.91 1.46 -32.82
C SER A 165 -2.22 0.61 -31.79
N GLY A 166 -2.74 -0.57 -31.50
CA GLY A 166 -2.18 -1.38 -30.44
C GLY A 166 -2.81 -2.75 -30.37
N LEU A 167 -2.58 -3.42 -29.25
CA LEU A 167 -3.11 -4.75 -28.98
C LEU A 167 -3.98 -4.74 -27.73
N LEU A 168 -5.13 -5.38 -27.83
CA LEU A 168 -5.90 -5.89 -26.70
C LEU A 168 -5.61 -7.39 -26.59
N LEU A 169 -5.17 -7.82 -25.41
CA LEU A 169 -4.70 -9.18 -25.14
C LEU A 169 -5.62 -9.88 -24.12
N PRO A 170 -5.57 -11.23 -24.06
CA PRO A 170 -6.06 -11.97 -22.89
C PRO A 170 -5.39 -11.44 -21.61
N ALA A 171 -6.16 -11.32 -20.53
CA ALA A 171 -5.72 -10.67 -19.29
C ALA A 171 -4.52 -11.38 -18.66
N GLU A 172 -4.48 -12.71 -18.76
CA GLU A 172 -3.41 -13.58 -18.28
C GLU A 172 -2.09 -13.39 -19.03
N ALA A 173 -2.13 -13.02 -20.31
CA ALA A 173 -0.96 -12.86 -21.16
C ALA A 173 -0.41 -11.43 -21.15
N ALA A 174 -1.21 -10.44 -20.72
CA ALA A 174 -0.87 -9.03 -20.80
C ALA A 174 0.37 -8.65 -19.99
N ALA A 175 0.56 -9.19 -18.78
CA ALA A 175 1.71 -8.87 -17.95
C ALA A 175 3.04 -9.34 -18.58
N GLU A 176 3.06 -10.59 -19.07
CA GLU A 176 4.23 -11.15 -19.76
C GLU A 176 4.51 -10.39 -21.06
N PHE A 177 3.48 -10.07 -21.84
CA PHE A 177 3.61 -9.29 -23.06
C PHE A 177 4.22 -7.91 -22.79
N ARG A 178 3.70 -7.17 -21.80
CA ARG A 178 4.19 -5.82 -21.47
C ARG A 178 5.66 -5.83 -21.10
N PHE A 179 6.03 -6.77 -20.23
CA PHE A 179 7.43 -6.95 -19.83
C PHE A 179 8.32 -7.32 -21.02
N THR A 180 7.88 -8.28 -21.85
CA THR A 180 8.65 -8.73 -23.02
C THR A 180 8.79 -7.65 -24.09
N LEU A 181 7.74 -6.88 -24.37
CA LEU A 181 7.78 -5.76 -25.30
C LEU A 181 8.70 -4.64 -24.79
N THR A 182 8.65 -4.34 -23.49
CA THR A 182 9.55 -3.36 -22.86
C THR A 182 11.00 -3.80 -23.02
N LEU A 183 11.32 -5.06 -22.73
CA LEU A 183 12.66 -5.61 -22.92
C LEU A 183 13.10 -5.62 -24.38
N ALA A 184 12.23 -6.05 -25.31
CA ALA A 184 12.55 -6.10 -26.73
C ALA A 184 12.82 -4.70 -27.29
N PHE A 185 12.01 -3.71 -26.90
CA PHE A 185 12.22 -2.32 -27.27
C PHE A 185 13.52 -1.78 -26.65
N ALA A 186 13.75 -2.00 -25.35
CA ALA A 186 14.96 -1.56 -24.66
C ALA A 186 16.24 -2.16 -25.25
N ASP A 187 16.22 -3.45 -25.60
CA ASP A 187 17.34 -4.15 -26.25
C ASP A 187 17.61 -3.55 -27.64
N ALA A 188 16.57 -3.29 -28.42
CA ALA A 188 16.68 -2.71 -29.76
C ALA A 188 17.23 -1.27 -29.80
N ILE A 189 17.07 -0.51 -28.70
CA ILE A 189 17.67 0.83 -28.55
C ILE A 189 18.93 0.84 -27.66
N GLU A 190 19.48 -0.34 -27.36
CA GLU A 190 20.68 -0.54 -26.52
C GLU A 190 20.56 0.01 -25.08
N GLN A 191 19.33 0.17 -24.57
CA GLN A 191 19.02 0.67 -23.23
C GLN A 191 18.58 -0.43 -22.25
N ARG A 192 18.86 -1.72 -22.54
CA ARG A 192 18.56 -2.83 -21.62
C ARG A 192 19.20 -2.64 -20.23
N GLY A 193 20.35 -1.97 -20.17
CA GLY A 193 21.01 -1.62 -18.90
C GLY A 193 20.14 -0.74 -17.99
N ALA A 194 19.33 0.16 -18.55
CA ALA A 194 18.41 1.00 -17.79
C ALA A 194 17.29 0.18 -17.13
N VAL A 195 16.75 -0.81 -17.84
CA VAL A 195 15.74 -1.73 -17.29
C VAL A 195 16.31 -2.56 -16.14
N LEU A 196 17.55 -3.05 -16.30
CA LEU A 196 18.24 -3.79 -15.23
C LEU A 196 18.50 -2.92 -14.00
N ALA A 197 18.95 -1.67 -14.20
CA ALA A 197 19.17 -0.73 -13.11
C ALA A 197 17.87 -0.42 -12.35
N GLN A 198 16.77 -0.23 -13.08
CA GLN A 198 15.45 -0.01 -12.47
C GLN A 198 14.99 -1.22 -11.66
N LEU A 199 15.15 -2.44 -12.17
CA LEU A 199 14.82 -3.67 -11.42
C LEU A 199 15.70 -3.81 -10.16
N ASP A 200 16.96 -3.40 -10.22
CA ASP A 200 17.87 -3.39 -9.07
C ASP A 200 17.44 -2.38 -8.00
N GLU A 201 17.01 -1.20 -8.41
CA GLU A 201 16.44 -0.18 -7.51
C GLU A 201 15.16 -0.69 -6.84
N LEU A 202 14.24 -1.30 -7.61
CA LEU A 202 13.02 -1.91 -7.07
C LEU A 202 13.31 -3.04 -6.08
N ILE A 203 14.34 -3.85 -6.32
CA ILE A 203 14.78 -4.88 -5.37
C ILE A 203 15.32 -4.22 -4.08
N ALA A 204 16.14 -3.18 -4.20
CA ALA A 204 16.70 -2.47 -3.06
C ALA A 204 15.61 -1.78 -2.21
N GLU A 205 14.61 -1.16 -2.83
CA GLU A 205 13.43 -0.61 -2.15
C GLU A 205 12.61 -1.70 -1.46
N HIS A 206 12.40 -2.84 -2.14
CA HIS A 206 11.67 -3.97 -1.58
C HIS A 206 12.39 -4.56 -0.35
N ASP A 207 13.73 -4.64 -0.38
CA ASP A 207 14.54 -5.10 0.75
C ASP A 207 14.41 -4.19 1.99
N GLN A 208 14.23 -2.87 1.79
CA GLN A 208 13.97 -1.93 2.89
C GLN A 208 12.61 -2.15 3.55
N SER A 209 11.63 -2.71 2.81
CA SER A 209 10.28 -3.00 3.31
C SER A 209 10.16 -4.34 4.06
N ARG A 210 11.27 -5.04 4.30
CA ARG A 210 11.28 -6.38 4.90
C ARG A 210 10.59 -6.39 6.28
N PRO A 211 9.57 -7.25 6.49
CA PRO A 211 8.93 -7.39 7.80
C PRO A 211 9.92 -7.83 8.87
N PHE A 212 9.89 -7.17 10.03
CA PHE A 212 10.70 -7.53 11.19
C PHE A 212 9.93 -8.50 12.10
N ARG A 213 10.65 -9.37 12.81
CA ARG A 213 10.04 -10.30 13.75
C ARG A 213 9.43 -9.54 14.94
N PRO A 214 8.15 -9.74 15.27
CA PRO A 214 7.50 -9.02 16.36
C PRO A 214 8.10 -9.42 17.72
N ALA A 215 8.19 -8.44 18.62
CA ALA A 215 8.60 -8.69 20.00
C ALA A 215 7.56 -9.55 20.76
N ILE A 216 8.06 -10.43 21.63
CA ILE A 216 7.24 -11.30 22.47
C ILE A 216 6.53 -10.44 23.52
N ALA A 217 5.20 -10.41 23.47
CA ALA A 217 4.35 -9.83 24.48
C ALA A 217 4.51 -10.62 25.79
N THR A 218 4.74 -9.91 26.90
CA THR A 218 4.89 -10.51 28.21
C THR A 218 3.60 -10.39 29.03
N PRO A 219 3.35 -11.30 29.99
CA PRO A 219 2.17 -11.21 30.86
C PRO A 219 2.04 -9.87 31.60
N GLY A 220 3.16 -9.20 31.90
CA GLY A 220 3.19 -7.88 32.54
C GLY A 220 2.57 -6.76 31.71
N GLN A 221 2.45 -6.95 30.39
CA GLN A 221 1.84 -5.98 29.46
C GLN A 221 0.31 -6.11 29.39
N ALA A 222 -0.27 -7.13 30.02
CA ALA A 222 -1.71 -7.39 29.97
C ALA A 222 -2.50 -6.36 30.81
N ARG A 223 -3.32 -5.54 30.13
CA ARG A 223 -4.22 -4.55 30.75
C ARG A 223 -5.49 -5.21 31.30
N ILE A 224 -6.00 -4.75 32.45
CA ILE A 224 -7.18 -5.31 33.15
C ILE A 224 -8.42 -5.37 32.23
N THR A 225 -8.56 -4.44 31.30
CA THR A 225 -9.63 -4.40 30.29
C THR A 225 -9.66 -5.62 29.37
N ALA A 226 -8.54 -6.35 29.24
CA ALA A 226 -8.45 -7.55 28.43
C ALA A 226 -8.90 -8.84 29.16
N ARG A 227 -9.41 -8.70 30.39
CA ARG A 227 -10.01 -9.78 31.18
C ARG A 227 -11.44 -10.13 30.71
N VAL A 228 -12.12 -9.22 30.01
CA VAL A 228 -13.47 -9.44 29.47
C VAL A 228 -13.40 -10.20 28.13
N PRO A 229 -13.99 -11.39 28.00
CA PRO A 229 -14.12 -12.07 26.72
C PRO A 229 -14.93 -11.19 25.75
N GLY A 230 -14.34 -10.82 24.61
CA GLY A 230 -15.00 -9.97 23.59
C GLY A 230 -14.65 -8.47 23.61
N GLY A 231 -13.82 -8.00 24.56
CA GLY A 231 -13.38 -6.61 24.63
C GLY A 231 -14.50 -5.60 24.95
N ARG A 232 -14.24 -4.29 24.77
CA ARG A 232 -15.19 -3.20 25.08
C ARG A 232 -16.58 -3.37 24.44
N ARG A 233 -16.69 -4.13 23.34
CA ARG A 233 -17.96 -4.37 22.62
C ARG A 233 -18.95 -5.20 23.42
N THR A 234 -18.51 -6.19 24.20
CA THR A 234 -19.42 -6.96 25.06
C THR A 234 -19.83 -6.19 26.31
N VAL A 235 -18.97 -5.29 26.82
CA VAL A 235 -19.33 -4.37 27.92
C VAL A 235 -20.37 -3.35 27.49
N ALA A 236 -20.24 -2.78 26.28
CA ALA A 236 -21.23 -1.85 25.75
C ALA A 236 -22.60 -2.51 25.51
N VAL A 237 -22.63 -3.74 24.99
CA VAL A 237 -23.87 -4.50 24.79
C VAL A 237 -24.50 -4.91 26.12
N ALA A 238 -23.70 -5.29 27.13
CA ALA A 238 -24.22 -5.59 28.47
C ALA A 238 -24.75 -4.33 29.18
N ALA A 239 -24.09 -3.18 29.03
CA ALA A 239 -24.56 -1.90 29.56
C ALA A 239 -25.84 -1.42 28.85
N ALA A 240 -25.94 -1.61 27.53
CA ALA A 240 -27.17 -1.32 26.77
C ALA A 240 -28.32 -2.27 27.15
N ALA A 241 -28.05 -3.55 27.39
CA ALA A 241 -29.05 -4.51 27.86
C ALA A 241 -29.50 -4.22 29.30
N ALA A 242 -28.59 -3.78 30.18
CA ALA A 242 -28.95 -3.37 31.54
C ALA A 242 -29.75 -2.05 31.59
N LEU A 243 -29.54 -1.14 30.64
CA LEU A 243 -30.31 0.10 30.50
C LEU A 243 -31.69 -0.10 29.85
N LEU A 244 -31.93 -1.22 29.16
CA LEU A 244 -33.25 -1.55 28.59
C LEU A 244 -34.14 -2.35 29.55
N LEU A 245 -33.63 -2.79 30.70
CA LEU A 245 -34.35 -3.62 31.67
C LEU A 245 -35.20 -2.89 32.74
N PRO A 246 -35.32 -1.54 32.80
CA PRO A 246 -36.41 -0.91 33.55
C PRO A 246 -37.54 -0.35 32.67
N ALA A 247 -37.53 -0.55 31.34
CA ALA A 247 -38.53 0.03 30.44
C ALA A 247 -39.62 -0.93 29.92
N VAL A 248 -39.60 -2.22 30.28
CA VAL A 248 -40.56 -3.22 29.77
C VAL A 248 -41.38 -3.89 30.90
N LEU A 249 -41.45 -3.27 32.08
CA LEU A 249 -42.29 -3.75 33.20
C LEU A 249 -43.44 -2.80 33.57
N LEU A 250 -43.67 -1.72 32.82
CA LEU A 250 -44.89 -0.92 32.88
C LEU A 250 -45.45 -0.73 31.46
N GLU A 251 -46.11 -1.74 30.94
CA GLU A 251 -47.32 -1.63 30.10
C GLU A 251 -47.77 -3.07 29.82
N SER A 252 -48.56 -3.63 30.72
CA SER A 252 -49.27 -4.88 30.48
C SER A 252 -50.70 -4.54 30.09
N ASP A 253 -51.04 -4.67 28.80
CA ASP A 253 -52.38 -5.07 28.39
C ASP A 253 -52.37 -5.76 26.99
N PRO A 254 -53.31 -6.69 26.73
CA PRO A 254 -53.16 -7.81 25.79
C PRO A 254 -53.66 -7.52 24.34
N PRO A 255 -53.47 -8.46 23.38
CA PRO A 255 -53.54 -8.15 21.95
C PRO A 255 -54.96 -8.30 21.38
N VAL A 256 -55.37 -7.35 20.54
CA VAL A 256 -56.52 -7.50 19.63
C VAL A 256 -56.09 -7.29 18.18
N ARG A 257 -56.69 -8.13 17.34
CA ARG A 257 -56.37 -8.52 15.96
C ARG A 257 -56.66 -7.45 14.88
N PRO A 258 -56.17 -7.67 13.63
CA PRO A 258 -56.13 -6.66 12.58
C PRO A 258 -57.43 -6.57 11.78
N GLY A 259 -57.74 -5.37 11.29
CA GLY A 259 -58.82 -5.09 10.34
C GLY A 259 -58.39 -4.00 9.36
N SER A 260 -58.61 -4.27 8.08
CA SER A 260 -58.40 -3.41 6.91
C SER A 260 -59.27 -2.16 6.92
N ASP A 261 -58.79 -1.03 6.37
CA ASP A 261 -59.41 -0.38 5.20
C ASP A 261 -58.67 0.88 4.68
N VAL A 262 -58.40 0.79 3.37
CA VAL A 262 -58.40 1.76 2.26
C VAL A 262 -58.47 3.29 2.52
N ALA A 263 -57.46 3.97 1.96
CA ALA A 263 -57.38 5.25 1.22
C ALA A 263 -58.17 6.51 1.64
N VAL A 264 -57.50 7.68 1.63
CA VAL A 264 -57.64 8.75 0.59
C VAL A 264 -56.70 9.93 0.92
N ALA A 265 -56.26 10.57 -0.16
CA ALA A 265 -55.26 11.63 -0.27
C ALA A 265 -55.56 12.97 0.42
N ALA A 266 -54.49 13.72 0.73
CA ALA A 266 -54.45 15.17 0.54
C ALA A 266 -53.01 15.66 0.36
N THR A 267 -52.74 16.21 -0.82
CA THR A 267 -51.54 16.94 -1.22
C THR A 267 -51.52 18.34 -0.62
N ALA A 268 -50.38 18.80 -0.11
CA ALA A 268 -49.92 20.18 -0.27
C ALA A 268 -48.38 20.26 -0.19
N ALA A 269 -47.81 20.91 -1.20
CA ALA A 269 -46.41 21.26 -1.41
C ALA A 269 -46.26 22.80 -1.20
N PRO A 270 -45.11 23.48 -1.41
CA PRO A 270 -43.69 23.19 -1.12
C PRO A 270 -42.87 24.41 -0.57
N THR A 271 -41.55 24.22 -0.36
CA THR A 271 -40.41 25.20 -0.57
C THR A 271 -40.22 26.34 0.48
N PRO A 272 -39.02 26.97 0.69
CA PRO A 272 -37.69 26.82 0.07
C PRO A 272 -36.45 26.63 0.99
N THR A 273 -35.40 26.15 0.31
CA THR A 273 -33.95 26.34 0.50
C THR A 273 -33.53 27.79 0.77
N PRO A 274 -32.44 28.01 1.51
CA PRO A 274 -31.36 28.80 0.90
C PRO A 274 -29.95 28.17 1.03
N THR A 275 -29.23 28.22 -0.08
CA THR A 275 -27.76 28.31 -0.24
C THR A 275 -27.52 29.73 -0.85
N PRO A 276 -26.30 30.27 -1.06
CA PRO A 276 -24.93 29.95 -0.61
C PRO A 276 -24.18 31.20 -0.06
N THR A 277 -22.96 31.08 0.47
CA THR A 277 -21.93 32.17 0.51
C THR A 277 -20.57 31.50 0.81
N ALA A 278 -19.73 31.26 -0.20
CA ALA A 278 -18.70 32.12 -0.79
C ALA A 278 -17.38 32.18 0.03
N ALA A 279 -16.31 31.81 -0.66
CA ALA A 279 -14.91 31.86 -0.25
C ALA A 279 -14.41 33.29 -0.01
N PRO A 280 -13.21 33.42 0.57
CA PRO A 280 -12.17 34.07 -0.22
C PRO A 280 -10.83 33.32 -0.25
N ALA A 281 -10.13 33.56 -1.36
CA ALA A 281 -8.81 33.10 -1.76
C ALA A 281 -7.69 34.00 -1.15
N PRO A 282 -6.39 33.69 -1.38
CA PRO A 282 -5.25 34.01 -0.50
C PRO A 282 -4.40 35.22 -0.95
N ALA A 283 -3.44 35.66 -0.10
CA ALA A 283 -2.06 36.12 -0.42
C ALA A 283 -1.40 36.79 0.83
N PRO A 284 -0.13 37.24 0.82
CA PRO A 284 1.09 36.42 0.82
C PRO A 284 2.15 36.86 1.88
N ALA A 285 3.22 36.06 1.96
CA ALA A 285 4.63 36.41 2.24
C ALA A 285 5.01 37.24 3.49
N ALA A 286 5.83 36.61 4.36
CA ALA A 286 6.99 37.28 4.95
C ALA A 286 8.12 36.27 5.27
N ARG A 287 9.24 36.45 4.57
CA ARG A 287 10.59 36.01 4.91
C ARG A 287 11.02 36.73 6.21
N PRO A 288 11.93 36.18 7.04
CA PRO A 288 13.30 36.65 6.87
C PRO A 288 14.43 35.63 7.21
N THR A 289 15.51 35.80 6.46
CA THR A 289 16.94 35.78 6.84
C THR A 289 17.58 34.61 7.58
N SER A 290 18.46 33.95 6.83
CA SER A 290 19.73 33.34 7.20
C SER A 290 20.59 34.15 8.18
N ARG A 291 21.28 33.46 9.11
CA ARG A 291 22.59 33.91 9.62
C ARG A 291 23.46 32.72 10.10
N ALA A 292 24.57 32.56 9.37
CA ALA A 292 25.94 32.19 9.75
C ALA A 292 26.17 31.32 11.01
N ALA A 293 26.75 30.12 10.87
CA ALA A 293 28.19 29.83 10.82
C ALA A 293 28.89 29.93 12.20
N ALA A 294 29.29 28.77 12.74
CA ALA A 294 30.46 28.66 13.60
C ALA A 294 31.07 27.25 13.46
N VAL A 295 32.27 27.25 12.90
CA VAL A 295 33.21 26.14 12.76
C VAL A 295 33.79 25.80 14.13
N GLY A 296 33.81 24.53 14.49
CA GLY A 296 34.57 23.99 15.63
C GLY A 296 35.22 22.67 15.22
N ARG A 297 36.54 22.70 15.05
CA ARG A 297 37.41 21.65 14.51
C ARG A 297 38.14 20.94 15.66
N ALA A 298 38.35 19.62 15.49
CA ALA A 298 39.33 18.73 16.15
C ALA A 298 39.02 18.30 17.62
N ALA A 299 39.35 17.10 18.11
CA ALA A 299 40.24 16.02 17.66
C ALA A 299 39.84 14.67 18.33
N PRO A 300 40.35 13.51 17.87
CA PRO A 300 39.89 12.18 18.30
C PRO A 300 40.65 11.64 19.53
N LYS A 301 39.97 10.86 20.38
CA LYS A 301 40.62 9.97 21.35
C LYS A 301 40.06 8.55 21.29
N GLN A 302 41.01 7.63 21.11
CA GLN A 302 40.90 6.18 20.98
C GLN A 302 40.26 5.47 22.19
N PRO A 303 39.86 4.19 22.03
CA PRO A 303 38.96 3.48 22.92
C PRO A 303 39.71 2.83 24.09
N ARG A 304 39.15 2.92 25.30
CA ARG A 304 39.54 2.06 26.42
C ARG A 304 38.54 0.92 26.56
N ARG A 305 39.03 -0.29 26.31
CA ARG A 305 38.45 -1.55 26.81
C ARG A 305 38.45 -1.48 28.34
N GLY A 306 37.27 -1.62 28.92
CA GLY A 306 37.06 -1.85 30.35
C GLY A 306 35.93 -2.86 30.50
N THR A 307 36.28 -4.06 30.94
CA THR A 307 35.39 -5.11 31.44
C THR A 307 34.64 -4.59 32.67
N ALA A 308 33.31 -4.57 32.65
CA ALA A 308 32.50 -4.35 33.84
C ALA A 308 31.15 -5.10 33.77
N SER A 309 30.86 -5.82 34.85
CA SER A 309 29.61 -6.51 35.17
C SER A 309 28.35 -5.65 35.07
N PRO A 310 27.15 -6.25 34.90
CA PRO A 310 25.90 -5.52 34.68
C PRO A 310 25.45 -4.83 35.98
N ASN A 311 25.61 -3.51 36.03
CA ASN A 311 24.95 -2.65 37.00
C ASN A 311 23.62 -2.19 36.35
N PRO A 312 22.45 -2.26 37.03
CA PRO A 312 21.19 -1.84 36.44
C PRO A 312 21.23 -0.31 36.29
N GLU A 313 21.38 0.16 35.06
CA GLU A 313 21.24 1.57 34.74
C GLU A 313 19.90 2.08 35.30
N ARG A 314 19.99 3.09 36.17
CA ARG A 314 18.84 3.88 36.57
C ARG A 314 18.20 4.43 35.28
N ASP A 315 16.98 4.00 35.02
CA ASP A 315 16.15 4.34 33.87
C ASP A 315 16.14 5.85 33.59
N GLY A 316 17.04 6.32 32.72
CA GLY A 316 17.03 7.68 32.17
C GLY A 316 15.81 7.98 31.27
N ARG A 317 14.79 7.11 31.27
CA ARG A 317 13.59 7.19 30.41
C ARG A 317 12.30 7.54 31.17
N CYS A 318 12.39 7.90 32.45
CA CYS A 318 11.26 8.28 33.30
C CYS A 318 10.08 7.30 33.27
N GLY A 319 10.38 6.00 33.32
CA GLY A 319 9.38 4.94 33.27
C GLY A 319 8.80 4.67 31.88
N ALA A 320 9.40 5.21 30.80
CA ALA A 320 9.14 4.72 29.45
C ALA A 320 9.85 3.37 29.25
N PRO A 321 9.18 2.37 28.64
CA PRO A 321 9.81 1.09 28.37
C PRO A 321 10.99 1.27 27.40
N ALA A 322 12.03 0.45 27.57
CA ALA A 322 13.20 0.46 26.72
C ALA A 322 12.80 0.23 25.26
N ASN A 323 12.95 1.25 24.42
CA ASN A 323 12.52 1.25 23.03
C ASN A 323 13.66 1.65 22.10
N PRO A 324 13.65 1.19 20.84
CA PRO A 324 14.75 1.40 19.89
C PRO A 324 14.84 2.84 19.37
N PHE A 325 13.82 3.66 19.62
CA PHE A 325 13.73 5.03 19.11
C PHE A 325 14.30 6.08 20.08
N GLY A 326 14.75 5.65 21.26
CA GLY A 326 15.25 6.55 22.30
C GLY A 326 14.15 7.35 23.00
N TYR A 327 12.87 6.99 22.82
CA TYR A 327 11.77 7.79 23.36
C TYR A 327 11.65 7.67 24.88
N ASP A 328 11.32 8.77 25.53
CA ASP A 328 11.15 8.86 26.98
C ASP A 328 9.95 9.73 27.41
N TYR A 329 9.80 9.88 28.73
CA TYR A 329 8.81 10.76 29.36
C TYR A 329 9.43 11.91 30.17
N CYS A 330 10.75 12.08 30.14
CA CYS A 330 11.48 13.01 31.00
C CYS A 330 11.50 14.44 30.46
N GLY A 331 11.29 14.62 29.15
CA GLY A 331 11.40 15.92 28.48
C GLY A 331 12.45 15.88 27.38
N GLY A 332 12.39 16.83 26.45
CA GLY A 332 13.24 16.85 25.27
C GLY A 332 12.54 17.50 24.08
N SER A 333 12.79 16.98 22.88
CA SER A 333 12.07 17.46 21.69
C SER A 333 10.76 16.71 21.49
N ARG A 334 9.68 17.44 21.17
CA ARG A 334 8.38 16.85 20.87
C ARG A 334 8.43 16.12 19.53
N ILE A 335 8.03 14.86 19.52
CA ILE A 335 8.07 14.01 18.33
C ILE A 335 6.86 14.30 17.45
N ARG A 336 7.02 15.10 16.39
CA ARG A 336 5.96 15.38 15.41
C ARG A 336 5.98 14.45 14.20
N LYS A 337 7.13 13.83 13.95
CA LYS A 337 7.36 12.83 12.90
C LYS A 337 7.99 11.62 13.57
N PRO A 338 7.18 10.73 14.18
CA PRO A 338 7.71 9.50 14.74
C PRO A 338 8.26 8.60 13.63
N ASP A 339 9.17 7.70 13.99
CA ASP A 339 9.63 6.65 13.06
C ASP A 339 8.41 5.87 12.56
N ILE A 340 8.39 5.50 11.27
CA ILE A 340 7.27 4.79 10.67
C ILE A 340 6.96 3.45 11.38
N ARG A 341 7.96 2.91 12.09
CA ARG A 341 7.87 1.68 12.89
C ARG A 341 7.43 1.93 14.33
N VAL A 342 7.04 3.14 14.71
CA VAL A 342 6.63 3.43 16.10
C VAL A 342 5.47 2.54 16.57
N CYS A 343 4.52 2.27 15.67
CA CYS A 343 3.32 1.46 15.95
C CYS A 343 3.57 -0.05 15.92
N ASP A 344 4.76 -0.46 15.48
CA ASP A 344 5.22 -1.82 15.57
C ASP A 344 5.66 -2.19 16.98
N TYR A 345 6.14 -1.18 17.73
CA TYR A 345 6.64 -1.32 19.08
C TYR A 345 5.62 -0.87 20.12
N PHE A 346 4.95 0.26 19.87
CA PHE A 346 3.94 0.84 20.75
C PHE A 346 2.52 0.58 20.24
N ASP A 347 1.57 0.51 21.17
CA ASP A 347 0.15 0.31 20.84
C ASP A 347 -0.46 1.63 20.35
N CYS A 348 -0.39 1.87 19.05
CA CYS A 348 -0.99 3.06 18.43
C CYS A 348 -2.50 2.93 18.28
N GLY A 349 -3.23 4.03 18.51
CA GLY A 349 -4.65 4.13 18.15
C GLY A 349 -4.88 3.93 16.64
N GLN A 350 -6.10 3.54 16.24
CA GLN A 350 -6.43 3.27 14.83
C GLN A 350 -6.17 4.49 13.92
N ASP A 351 -6.42 5.70 14.41
CA ASP A 351 -6.25 6.95 13.66
C ASP A 351 -4.89 7.62 13.87
N PHE A 352 -3.89 6.87 14.34
CA PHE A 352 -2.59 7.42 14.73
C PHE A 352 -1.93 8.25 13.62
N TRP A 353 -1.86 7.71 12.40
CA TRP A 353 -1.22 8.37 11.26
C TRP A 353 -2.04 9.50 10.65
N ALA A 354 -3.34 9.60 10.97
CA ALA A 354 -4.18 10.74 10.61
C ALA A 354 -4.02 11.92 11.58
N GLY A 355 -3.37 11.70 12.74
CA GLY A 355 -3.12 12.71 13.75
C GLY A 355 -2.17 13.82 13.26
N ARG A 356 -2.48 15.06 13.67
CA ARG A 356 -1.66 16.25 13.37
C ARG A 356 -1.28 16.93 14.68
N GLY A 357 -0.16 16.50 15.25
CA GLY A 357 0.29 16.92 16.57
C GLY A 357 1.65 16.33 16.91
N TYR A 358 1.94 16.18 18.20
CA TYR A 358 3.10 15.43 18.66
C TYR A 358 2.70 14.14 19.37
N LEU A 359 3.66 13.24 19.50
CA LEU A 359 3.47 11.93 20.08
C LEU A 359 3.14 12.05 21.57
N VAL A 360 2.02 11.44 21.94
CA VAL A 360 1.55 11.38 23.33
C VAL A 360 1.15 9.97 23.69
N GLN A 361 1.23 9.66 24.98
CA GLN A 361 0.58 8.50 25.55
C GLN A 361 -0.75 8.93 26.17
N CYS A 362 -1.83 8.27 25.77
CA CYS A 362 -3.16 8.46 26.32
C CYS A 362 -3.36 7.71 27.64
N ARG A 363 -4.42 8.01 28.40
CA ARG A 363 -4.68 7.37 29.70
C ARG A 363 -4.94 5.89 29.59
N ASP A 364 -5.60 5.46 28.53
CA ASP A 364 -5.80 4.05 28.23
C ASP A 364 -4.49 3.32 27.85
N GLY A 365 -3.40 4.05 27.64
CA GLY A 365 -2.06 3.58 27.31
C GLY A 365 -1.77 3.48 25.82
N ALA A 366 -2.71 3.84 24.95
CA ALA A 366 -2.47 3.95 23.52
C ALA A 366 -1.57 5.16 23.20
N PHE A 367 -0.81 5.06 22.13
CA PHE A 367 -0.04 6.17 21.58
C PHE A 367 -0.87 6.87 20.50
N SER A 368 -0.79 8.20 20.47
CA SER A 368 -1.53 9.05 19.52
C SER A 368 -0.65 10.20 19.04
N LEU A 369 -0.87 10.65 17.80
CA LEU A 369 -0.20 11.83 17.22
C LEU A 369 -1.09 13.08 17.31
N THR A 370 -1.84 13.21 18.41
CA THR A 370 -2.79 14.31 18.64
C THR A 370 -2.31 15.31 19.70
N GLY A 371 -1.08 15.16 20.21
CA GLY A 371 -0.53 16.04 21.23
C GLY A 371 -0.52 17.51 20.81
N GLY A 372 -0.85 18.40 21.75
CA GLY A 372 -0.91 19.85 21.54
C GLY A 372 -2.26 20.37 21.07
N ARG A 373 -3.26 19.49 20.95
CA ARG A 373 -4.64 19.85 20.62
C ARG A 373 -5.54 19.79 21.86
N ALA A 374 -6.63 20.56 21.85
CA ALA A 374 -7.62 20.56 22.92
C ALA A 374 -8.34 19.21 23.06
N ASP A 375 -8.46 18.46 21.96
CA ASP A 375 -9.07 17.13 21.85
C ASP A 375 -8.06 15.97 21.92
N ALA A 376 -6.84 16.22 22.43
CA ALA A 376 -5.80 15.19 22.49
C ALA A 376 -6.28 13.96 23.29
N CYS A 377 -6.19 12.78 22.67
CA CYS A 377 -6.66 11.52 23.25
C CYS A 377 -8.16 11.50 23.64
N ALA A 378 -9.02 12.29 22.97
CA ALA A 378 -10.46 12.33 23.27
C ALA A 378 -11.14 10.95 23.21
N THR A 379 -10.72 10.08 22.29
CA THR A 379 -11.20 8.69 22.15
C THR A 379 -10.50 7.69 23.08
N HIS A 380 -9.52 8.16 23.86
CA HIS A 380 -8.56 7.35 24.62
C HIS A 380 -8.44 7.80 26.10
N ASP A 381 -9.57 8.24 26.67
CA ASP A 381 -9.71 8.65 28.08
C ASP A 381 -8.84 9.85 28.47
N GLY A 382 -8.44 10.67 27.49
CA GLY A 382 -7.68 11.89 27.68
C GLY A 382 -6.16 11.71 27.72
N LEU A 383 -5.44 12.83 27.68
CA LEU A 383 -3.99 12.87 27.68
C LEU A 383 -3.43 12.36 29.02
N ARG A 384 -2.49 11.42 28.97
CA ARG A 384 -1.73 10.98 30.16
C ARG A 384 -0.40 11.71 30.28
N ARG A 385 0.39 11.71 29.22
CA ARG A 385 1.73 12.32 29.19
C ARG A 385 2.23 12.52 27.76
N THR A 386 3.19 13.43 27.63
CA THR A 386 3.90 13.66 26.37
C THR A 386 5.07 12.69 26.23
N VAL A 387 5.39 12.32 25.00
CA VAL A 387 6.54 11.46 24.64
C VAL A 387 7.60 12.35 24.00
N TRP A 388 8.85 12.14 24.40
CA TRP A 388 10.00 12.97 24.00
C TRP A 388 11.11 12.10 23.41
N THR A 389 12.02 12.73 22.67
CA THR A 389 13.33 12.18 22.25
C THR A 389 14.46 12.72 23.08
#